data_AF-A0A067RDR7-F1
#
_entry.id   AF-A0A067RDR7-F1
#
_cell.length_a   1.000
_cell.length_b   1.000
_cell.length_c   1.000
_cell.angle_alpha   90.00
_cell.angle_beta   90.00
_cell.angle_gamma   90.00
#
_symmetry.space_group_name_H-M   'P 1'
#
loop_
_entity.id
_entity.type
_entity.pdbx_description
1 polymer ?
#
loop_
_entity_poly.entity_id
_entity_poly.type
_entity_poly.pdbx_seq_one_letter_code
_entity_poly.pdbx_strand_id
1 'polypeptide(L)'
;MAARFQTSVREVQRKLHNLRCQYTGELRKARTKKSGKDTADTYRSQWPYKENMKFLEGSISLRSSVGNELPPPLQEPEEQVENSQEEDQLMARANEIFDSPRNDLQKFGDFVAAELRALRNPLLMRQAKRSIMRILLDTSAADDDPSTP
;
A
#
# COMPACT_ATOMS: atom_id res chain seq x y z
N MET A 1 11.17 21.36 -12.29
CA MET A 1 11.08 21.47 -10.81
C MET A 1 12.36 20.99 -10.13
N ALA A 2 12.85 19.78 -10.41
CA ALA A 2 14.08 19.21 -9.82
C ALA A 2 15.35 20.06 -10.02
N ALA A 3 15.53 20.67 -11.20
CA ALA A 3 16.67 21.56 -11.49
C ALA A 3 16.75 22.81 -10.59
N ARG A 4 15.63 23.30 -10.04
CA ARG A 4 15.62 24.46 -9.12
C ARG A 4 16.11 24.11 -7.72
N PHE A 5 16.04 22.84 -7.35
CA PHE A 5 16.40 22.34 -6.02
C PHE A 5 17.72 21.57 -6.01
N GLN A 6 18.48 21.61 -7.11
CA GLN A 6 19.75 20.87 -7.28
C GLN A 6 19.65 19.38 -6.86
N THR A 7 18.48 18.77 -7.04
CA THR A 7 18.18 17.40 -6.58
C THR A 7 17.59 16.59 -7.72
N SER A 8 17.63 15.27 -7.59
CA SER A 8 17.07 14.40 -8.61
C SER A 8 15.54 14.41 -8.57
N VAL A 9 14.90 14.14 -9.72
CA VAL A 9 13.43 13.97 -9.79
C VAL A 9 12.96 12.89 -8.82
N ARG A 10 13.76 11.82 -8.67
CA ARG A 10 13.49 10.72 -7.74
C ARG A 10 13.45 11.21 -6.28
N GLU A 11 14.39 12.07 -5.88
CA GLU A 11 14.39 12.64 -4.53
C GLU A 11 13.21 13.57 -4.28
N VAL A 12 12.83 14.37 -5.28
CA VAL A 12 11.63 15.22 -5.20
C VAL A 12 10.38 14.36 -5.02
N GLN A 13 10.25 13.29 -5.80
CA GLN A 13 9.13 12.34 -5.68
C GLN A 13 9.11 11.64 -4.31
N ARG A 14 10.27 11.18 -3.84
CA ARG A 14 10.42 10.55 -2.51
C ARG A 14 10.04 11.50 -1.39
N LYS A 15 10.56 12.74 -1.41
CA LYS A 15 10.21 13.76 -0.42
C LYS A 15 8.72 14.08 -0.44
N LEU A 16 8.11 14.17 -1.64
CA LEU A 16 6.67 14.40 -1.76
C LEU A 16 5.85 13.23 -1.20
N HIS A 17 6.28 11.99 -1.44
CA HIS A 17 5.66 10.80 -0.86
C HIS A 17 5.75 10.83 0.68
N ASN A 18 6.94 11.08 1.24
CA ASN A 18 7.13 11.17 2.69
C ASN A 18 6.22 12.23 3.33
N LEU A 19 6.10 13.39 2.69
CA LEU A 19 5.22 14.46 3.15
C LEU A 19 3.74 14.05 3.10
N ARG A 20 3.30 13.35 2.04
CA ARG A 20 1.93 12.80 1.96
C ARG A 20 1.66 11.80 3.08
N CYS A 21 2.61 10.89 3.36
CA CYS A 21 2.48 9.91 4.44
C CYS A 21 2.38 10.59 5.82
N GLN A 22 3.26 11.55 6.10
CA GLN A 22 3.23 12.32 7.36
C GLN A 22 1.89 13.08 7.52
N TYR A 23 1.47 13.80 6.49
CA TYR A 23 0.23 14.56 6.54
C TYR A 23 -1.02 13.66 6.68
N THR A 24 -1.06 12.52 5.98
CA THR A 24 -2.16 11.55 6.13
C THR A 24 -2.20 10.94 7.53
N GLY A 25 -1.04 10.66 8.12
CA GLY A 25 -0.93 10.20 9.51
C GLY A 25 -1.46 11.24 10.51
N GLU A 26 -1.12 12.51 10.32
CA GLU A 26 -1.63 13.61 11.15
C GLU A 26 -3.16 13.79 10.99
N LEU A 27 -3.71 13.61 9.79
CA LEU A 27 -5.17 13.61 9.58
C LEU A 27 -5.87 12.43 10.28
N ARG A 28 -5.24 11.24 10.31
CA ARG A 28 -5.76 10.09 11.05
C ARG A 28 -5.77 10.36 12.54
N LYS A 29 -4.67 10.88 13.11
CA LYS A 29 -4.60 11.26 14.53
C LYS A 29 -5.62 12.33 14.91
N ALA A 30 -5.86 13.29 14.02
CA ALA A 30 -6.89 14.31 14.20
C ALA A 30 -8.33 13.75 14.13
N ARG A 31 -8.54 12.65 13.38
CA ARG A 31 -9.84 12.01 13.22
C ARG A 31 -10.14 10.98 14.32
N THR A 32 -9.12 10.36 14.91
CA THR A 32 -9.28 9.46 16.06
C THR A 32 -9.66 10.25 17.30
N LYS A 33 -10.95 10.24 17.66
CA LYS A 33 -11.40 10.69 18.98
C LYS A 33 -10.92 9.66 20.00
N LYS A 34 -10.15 10.06 21.01
CA LYS A 34 -9.86 9.18 22.15
C LYS A 34 -11.18 8.88 22.87
N SER A 35 -11.54 7.60 22.95
CA SER A 35 -12.69 7.17 23.74
C SER A 35 -12.41 7.45 25.21
N GLY A 36 -13.31 8.15 25.90
CA GLY A 36 -13.26 8.32 27.35
C GLY A 36 -12.47 9.51 27.91
N LYS A 37 -12.39 10.65 27.22
CA LYS A 37 -11.85 11.89 27.84
C LYS A 37 -12.67 13.12 27.46
N ASP A 38 -12.83 13.99 28.47
CA ASP A 38 -13.68 15.17 28.53
C ASP A 38 -13.70 16.04 27.25
N THR A 39 -14.89 16.56 26.97
CA THR A 39 -15.39 17.25 25.77
C THR A 39 -14.77 18.63 25.52
N ALA A 40 -13.44 18.76 25.55
CA ALA A 40 -12.80 20.06 25.32
C ALA A 40 -11.45 20.04 24.59
N ASP A 41 -10.82 18.89 24.32
CA ASP A 41 -9.49 18.88 23.71
C ASP A 41 -9.55 18.49 22.22
N THR A 42 -9.79 19.50 21.38
CA THR A 42 -9.68 19.36 19.92
C THR A 42 -8.22 19.10 19.58
N TYR A 43 -7.88 17.88 19.17
CA TYR A 43 -6.50 17.50 18.82
C TYR A 43 -5.86 18.53 17.88
N ARG A 44 -4.95 19.32 18.45
CA ARG A 44 -4.11 20.26 17.71
C ARG A 44 -2.84 19.52 17.35
N SER A 45 -2.68 19.18 16.08
CA SER A 45 -1.44 18.59 15.57
C SER A 45 -0.25 19.44 16.03
N GLN A 46 0.72 18.78 16.67
CA GLN A 46 1.98 19.41 17.08
C GLN A 46 2.90 19.64 15.87
N TRP A 47 2.49 19.22 14.68
CA TRP A 47 3.27 19.39 13.48
C TRP A 47 3.12 20.83 12.95
N PRO A 48 4.16 21.67 13.02
CA PRO A 48 4.05 23.10 12.69
C PRO A 48 3.73 23.34 11.21
N TYR A 49 3.99 22.35 10.35
CA TYR A 49 3.75 22.42 8.92
C TYR A 49 2.34 21.96 8.52
N LYS A 50 1.47 21.58 9.46
CA LYS A 50 0.11 21.11 9.17
C LYS A 50 -0.67 22.11 8.31
N GLU A 51 -0.63 23.39 8.66
CA GLU A 51 -1.32 24.46 7.93
C GLU A 51 -0.70 24.67 6.53
N ASN A 52 0.63 24.58 6.43
CA ASN A 52 1.36 24.70 5.16
C ASN A 52 1.16 23.50 4.22
N MET A 53 0.61 22.39 4.72
CA MET A 53 0.37 21.15 3.97
C MET A 53 -1.05 21.04 3.40
N LYS A 54 -1.95 22.00 3.69
CA LYS A 54 -3.36 21.98 3.21
C LYS A 54 -3.49 21.86 1.70
N PHE A 55 -2.53 22.37 0.93
CA PHE A 55 -2.53 22.24 -0.53
C PHE A 55 -2.47 20.78 -1.01
N LEU A 56 -2.05 19.85 -0.16
CA LEU A 56 -2.01 18.42 -0.47
C LEU A 56 -3.37 17.74 -0.28
N GLU A 57 -4.35 18.34 0.41
CA GLU A 57 -5.67 17.74 0.68
C GLU A 57 -6.36 17.28 -0.60
N GLY A 58 -6.35 18.10 -1.67
CA GLY A 58 -6.96 17.76 -2.95
C GLY A 58 -6.31 16.59 -3.69
N SER A 59 -5.10 16.20 -3.29
CA SER A 59 -4.36 15.06 -3.88
C SER A 59 -4.43 13.78 -3.04
N ILE A 60 -5.00 13.85 -1.84
CA ILE A 60 -5.01 12.75 -0.88
C ILE A 60 -6.43 12.19 -0.80
N SER A 61 -6.65 11.08 -1.50
CA SER A 61 -7.93 10.35 -1.44
C SER A 61 -7.97 9.53 -0.15
N LEU A 62 -8.46 10.13 0.94
CA LEU A 62 -8.77 9.41 2.17
C LEU A 62 -9.94 8.47 1.87
N ARG A 63 -9.67 7.18 1.66
CA ARG A 63 -10.71 6.15 1.62
C ARG A 63 -11.42 6.16 2.97
N SER A 64 -12.66 6.65 2.99
CA SER A 64 -13.58 6.44 4.10
C SER A 64 -13.89 4.94 4.14
N SER A 65 -13.35 4.21 5.12
CA SER A 65 -13.83 2.86 5.37
C SER A 65 -15.25 3.00 5.93
N VAL A 66 -16.22 2.63 5.12
CA VAL A 66 -17.59 2.38 5.59
C VAL A 66 -17.48 1.25 6.61
N GLY A 67 -18.04 1.47 7.81
CA GLY A 67 -17.87 0.59 8.95
C GLY A 67 -18.58 -0.75 8.74
N ASN A 68 -17.88 -1.84 9.01
CA ASN A 68 -18.54 -3.08 9.40
C ASN A 68 -18.65 -3.09 10.92
N GLU A 69 -19.83 -3.44 11.40
CA GLU A 69 -20.23 -3.38 12.80
C GLU A 69 -19.33 -4.22 13.71
N LEU A 70 -19.06 -3.68 14.91
CA LEU A 70 -18.24 -4.28 15.96
C LEU A 70 -18.90 -5.57 16.50
N PRO A 71 -18.14 -6.67 16.69
CA PRO A 71 -18.41 -7.64 17.74
C PRO A 71 -18.05 -7.04 19.12
N PRO A 72 -18.69 -7.50 20.21
CA PRO A 72 -18.49 -6.96 21.56
C PRO A 72 -17.06 -7.18 22.08
N PRO A 73 -16.58 -6.33 23.01
CA PRO A 73 -15.19 -6.28 23.42
C PRO A 73 -14.85 -7.49 24.29
N LEU A 74 -13.99 -8.36 23.78
CA LEU A 74 -13.21 -9.28 24.61
C LEU A 74 -12.07 -8.45 25.23
N GLN A 75 -11.93 -8.54 26.55
CA GLN A 75 -10.89 -7.88 27.33
C GLN A 75 -9.51 -8.30 26.79
N GLU A 76 -8.77 -7.34 26.23
CA GLU A 76 -7.37 -7.55 25.85
C GLU A 76 -6.52 -7.61 27.13
N PRO A 77 -5.75 -8.68 27.36
CA PRO A 77 -4.68 -8.66 28.36
C PRO A 77 -3.67 -7.58 27.98
N GLU A 78 -3.15 -6.87 28.97
CA GLU A 78 -2.08 -5.87 28.81
C GLU A 78 -0.86 -6.50 28.13
N GLU A 79 -0.68 -6.29 26.82
CA GLU A 79 0.53 -6.69 26.12
C GLU A 79 1.62 -5.64 26.26
N GLN A 80 2.72 -6.12 26.80
CA GLN A 80 3.93 -5.43 27.13
C GLN A 80 4.66 -5.02 25.85
N VAL A 81 5.23 -3.82 25.87
CA VAL A 81 6.05 -3.24 24.81
C VAL A 81 7.33 -4.07 24.67
N GLU A 82 7.35 -5.05 23.78
CA GLU A 82 8.57 -5.78 23.45
C GLU A 82 8.51 -6.33 22.02
N ASN A 83 9.11 -5.60 21.07
CA ASN A 83 10.23 -6.07 20.21
C ASN A 83 10.38 -5.19 18.95
N SER A 84 11.16 -4.10 19.05
CA SER A 84 11.43 -3.13 17.97
C SER A 84 12.02 -3.77 16.69
N GLN A 85 12.61 -4.96 16.80
CA GLN A 85 13.23 -5.63 15.66
C GLN A 85 12.22 -6.18 14.66
N GLU A 86 11.02 -6.57 15.08
CA GLU A 86 10.02 -7.14 14.17
C GLU A 86 9.33 -6.06 13.33
N GLU A 87 9.04 -4.89 13.93
CA GLU A 87 8.50 -3.74 13.20
C GLU A 87 9.50 -3.20 12.17
N ASP A 88 10.79 -3.13 12.52
CA ASP A 88 11.85 -2.71 11.60
C ASP A 88 12.06 -3.73 10.47
N GLN A 89 11.96 -5.03 10.75
CA GLN A 89 11.99 -6.08 9.72
C GLN A 89 10.76 -6.03 8.80
N LEU A 90 9.57 -5.73 9.35
CA LEU A 90 8.34 -5.59 8.58
C LEU A 90 8.40 -4.36 7.67
N MET A 91 8.94 -3.24 8.18
CA MET A 91 9.16 -2.00 7.43
C MET A 91 10.24 -2.18 6.35
N ALA A 92 11.31 -2.93 6.62
CA ALA A 92 12.33 -3.26 5.64
C ALA A 92 11.76 -4.13 4.49
N ARG A 93 10.99 -5.19 4.81
CA ARG A 93 10.31 -6.03 3.81
C ARG A 93 9.31 -5.24 2.99
N ALA A 94 8.55 -4.35 3.62
CA ALA A 94 7.64 -3.46 2.91
C ALA A 94 8.40 -2.56 1.93
N ASN A 95 9.52 -1.95 2.37
CA ASN A 95 10.36 -1.12 1.50
C ASN A 95 10.97 -1.92 0.34
N GLU A 96 11.40 -3.17 0.53
CA GLU A 96 11.86 -4.02 -0.59
C GLU A 96 10.74 -4.27 -1.62
N ILE A 97 9.50 -4.45 -1.17
CA ILE A 97 8.33 -4.58 -2.04
C ILE A 97 8.04 -3.27 -2.78
N PHE A 98 8.27 -2.12 -2.15
CA PHE A 98 8.02 -0.80 -2.75
C PHE A 98 9.17 -0.26 -3.63
N ASP A 99 10.41 -0.60 -3.31
CA ASP A 99 11.63 -0.18 -4.03
C ASP A 99 11.99 -1.12 -5.17
N SER A 100 11.39 -2.33 -5.24
CA SER A 100 11.54 -3.19 -6.41
C SER A 100 10.87 -2.49 -7.60
N PRO A 101 11.63 -2.06 -8.63
CA PRO A 101 11.05 -1.46 -9.82
C PRO A 101 10.17 -2.55 -10.43
N ARG A 102 8.83 -2.43 -10.28
CA ARG A 102 7.87 -3.45 -10.74
C ARG A 102 8.32 -3.95 -12.11
N ASN A 103 8.90 -5.16 -12.13
CA ASN A 103 9.51 -5.70 -13.33
C ASN A 103 8.42 -5.85 -14.39
N ASP A 104 8.76 -5.85 -15.67
CA ASP A 104 7.77 -5.89 -16.74
C ASP A 104 6.88 -7.15 -16.65
N LEU A 105 7.43 -8.26 -16.14
CA LEU A 105 6.68 -9.46 -15.78
C LEU A 105 5.64 -9.21 -14.66
N GLN A 106 5.98 -8.40 -13.66
CA GLN A 106 5.05 -8.03 -12.59
C GLN A 106 3.93 -7.14 -13.14
N LYS A 107 4.24 -6.19 -14.03
CA LYS A 107 3.22 -5.34 -14.68
C LYS A 107 2.26 -6.18 -15.53
N PHE A 108 2.80 -7.15 -16.28
CA PHE A 108 2.00 -8.09 -17.04
C PHE A 108 1.11 -8.95 -16.12
N GLY A 109 1.66 -9.50 -15.04
CA GLY A 109 0.91 -10.27 -14.06
C GLY A 109 -0.22 -9.46 -13.41
N ASP A 110 0.05 -8.21 -13.04
CA ASP A 110 -0.95 -7.28 -12.50
C ASP A 110 -2.10 -7.03 -13.50
N PHE A 111 -1.75 -6.81 -14.78
CA PHE A 111 -2.72 -6.60 -15.86
C PHE A 111 -3.60 -7.84 -16.09
N VAL A 112 -2.98 -9.02 -16.26
CA VAL A 112 -3.70 -10.29 -16.46
C VAL A 112 -4.64 -10.56 -15.28
N ALA A 113 -4.18 -10.33 -14.05
CA ALA A 113 -4.99 -10.51 -12.86
C ALA A 113 -6.16 -9.52 -12.77
N ALA A 114 -5.98 -8.28 -13.24
CA ALA A 114 -7.07 -7.29 -13.31
C ALA A 114 -8.12 -7.70 -14.35
N GLU A 115 -7.70 -8.10 -15.55
CA GLU A 115 -8.60 -8.57 -16.62
C GLU A 115 -9.40 -9.81 -16.20
N LEU A 116 -8.75 -10.79 -15.57
CA LEU A 116 -9.45 -11.97 -15.05
C LEU A 116 -10.51 -11.62 -13.99
N ARG A 117 -10.22 -10.65 -13.11
CA ARG A 117 -11.21 -10.18 -12.12
C ARG A 117 -12.36 -9.38 -12.74
N ALA A 118 -12.11 -8.71 -13.86
CA ALA A 118 -13.12 -7.92 -14.58
C ALA A 118 -14.13 -8.80 -15.35
N LEU A 119 -13.79 -10.06 -15.64
CA LEU A 119 -14.68 -10.99 -16.31
C LEU A 119 -15.92 -11.29 -15.46
N ARG A 120 -17.09 -10.84 -15.94
CA ARG A 120 -18.39 -11.08 -15.29
C ARG A 120 -18.80 -12.56 -15.27
N ASN A 121 -18.32 -13.35 -16.25
CA ASN A 121 -18.65 -14.77 -16.35
C ASN A 121 -17.56 -15.63 -15.68
N PRO A 122 -17.86 -16.32 -14.57
CA PRO A 122 -16.87 -17.11 -13.84
C PRO A 122 -16.38 -18.34 -14.61
N LEU A 123 -17.15 -18.86 -15.56
CA LEU A 123 -16.73 -19.99 -16.39
C LEU A 123 -15.67 -19.56 -17.39
N LEU A 124 -15.86 -18.41 -18.04
CA LEU A 124 -14.88 -17.83 -18.96
C LEU A 124 -13.60 -17.42 -18.22
N MET A 125 -13.71 -16.89 -17.01
CA MET A 125 -12.55 -16.62 -16.15
C MET A 125 -11.75 -17.90 -15.85
N ARG A 126 -12.43 -18.99 -15.44
CA ARG A 126 -11.77 -20.28 -15.18
C ARG A 126 -11.16 -20.88 -16.45
N GLN A 127 -11.79 -20.69 -17.60
CA GLN A 127 -11.27 -21.14 -18.88
C GLN A 127 -10.01 -20.34 -19.28
N ALA A 128 -10.06 -19.02 -19.20
CA ALA A 128 -8.93 -18.14 -19.48
C ALA A 128 -7.74 -18.44 -18.54
N LYS A 129 -7.99 -18.58 -17.24
CA LYS A 129 -6.97 -18.97 -16.25
C LYS A 129 -6.31 -20.30 -16.63
N ARG A 130 -7.10 -21.33 -16.95
CA ARG A 130 -6.57 -22.65 -17.35
C ARG A 130 -5.76 -22.57 -18.64
N SER A 131 -6.20 -21.79 -19.62
CA SER A 131 -5.47 -21.62 -20.88
C SER A 131 -4.10 -20.98 -20.66
N ILE A 132 -4.02 -19.93 -19.84
CA ILE A 132 -2.76 -19.27 -19.49
C ILE A 132 -1.82 -20.26 -18.78
N MET A 133 -2.33 -20.99 -17.79
CA MET A 133 -1.54 -21.99 -17.07
C MET A 133 -1.00 -23.09 -17.98
N ARG A 134 -1.80 -23.55 -18.96
CA ARG A 134 -1.38 -24.57 -19.90
C ARG A 134 -0.21 -24.11 -20.76
N ILE A 135 -0.30 -22.91 -21.33
CA ILE A 135 0.79 -22.34 -22.13
C ILE A 135 2.08 -22.29 -21.32
N LEU A 136 2.01 -21.84 -20.06
CA LEU A 136 3.18 -21.75 -19.19
C LEU A 136 3.82 -23.11 -18.89
N LEU A 137 3.00 -24.15 -18.68
CA LEU A 137 3.49 -25.51 -18.46
C LEU A 137 4.13 -26.10 -19.73
N ASP A 138 3.51 -25.85 -20.89
CA ASP A 138 4.02 -26.31 -22.17
C ASP A 138 5.36 -25.63 -22.50
N THR A 139 5.52 -24.33 -22.19
CA THR A 139 6.80 -23.62 -22.38
C THR A 139 7.87 -24.09 -21.41
N SER A 140 7.55 -24.30 -20.12
CA SER A 140 8.55 -24.78 -19.16
C SER A 140 9.06 -26.18 -19.52
N ALA A 141 8.18 -27.05 -20.04
CA ALA A 141 8.57 -28.38 -20.49
C ALA A 141 9.48 -28.35 -21.73
N ALA A 142 9.35 -27.32 -22.59
CA ALA A 142 10.24 -27.12 -23.74
C ALA A 142 11.59 -26.53 -23.33
N ASP A 143 11.63 -25.64 -22.33
CA ASP A 143 12.88 -25.10 -21.78
C ASP A 143 13.74 -26.18 -21.09
N ASP A 144 13.11 -27.21 -20.52
CA ASP A 144 13.78 -28.34 -19.88
C ASP A 144 14.30 -29.41 -20.88
N ASP A 145 14.01 -29.29 -22.19
CA ASP A 145 14.52 -30.20 -23.22
C ASP A 145 15.96 -29.78 -23.63
N PRO A 146 16.98 -30.62 -23.38
CA PRO A 146 18.38 -30.33 -23.71
C PRO A 146 18.67 -30.28 -25.22
N SER A 147 17.66 -30.49 -26.07
CA SER A 147 17.75 -30.45 -27.53
C SER A 147 17.48 -29.06 -28.13
N THR A 148 17.15 -28.07 -27.30
CA THR A 148 16.84 -26.69 -27.71
C THR A 148 18.16 -25.87 -27.80
N PRO A 149 18.46 -25.18 -28.92
CA PRO A 149 19.77 -24.59 -29.20
C PRO A 149 20.16 -23.41 -28.30
#